data_AF-A0A537U1K8-F1
#
_entry.id   AF-A0A537U1K8-F1
#
_cell.length_a   1.000
_cell.length_b   1.000
_cell.length_c   1.000
_cell.angle_alpha   90.00
_cell.angle_beta   90.00
_cell.angle_gamma   90.00
#
_symmetry.space_group_name_H-M   'P 1'
#
loop_
_entity.id
_entity.type
_entity.pdbx_description
1 polymer ?
#
loop_
_entity_poly.entity_id
_entity_poly.type
_entity_poly.pdbx_seq_one_letter_code
_entity_poly.pdbx_strand_id
1 'polypeptide(L)'
;FESERATLEATRHYNATVEKAYAGIQQFTKPTIAMIRGYCIGGGVGLAVCCDLRICSDNSRFAVPAAKLGLGYSYAGLRRLVDVVGPAFAREIFFTARQFDAEDARQMGLVNRVVPQAELETYVKDY
;
A
#
# COMPACT_ATOMS: atom_id res chain seq x y z
N PHE A 1 4.97 -16.38 -9.03
CA PHE A 1 4.14 -15.22 -9.42
C PHE A 1 3.53 -15.38 -10.80
N GLU A 2 4.29 -15.73 -11.85
CA GLU A 2 3.71 -15.96 -13.19
C GLU A 2 2.68 -17.10 -13.23
N SER A 3 2.96 -18.25 -12.59
CA SER A 3 2.03 -19.39 -12.54
C SER A 3 0.71 -19.10 -11.79
N GLU A 4 0.81 -18.33 -10.70
CA GLU A 4 -0.30 -17.97 -9.80
C GLU A 4 -1.33 -17.02 -10.43
N ARG A 5 -1.01 -16.42 -11.59
CA ARG A 5 -1.89 -15.50 -12.32
C ARG A 5 -2.01 -15.82 -13.82
N ALA A 6 -1.58 -17.01 -14.23
CA ALA A 6 -1.59 -17.42 -15.63
C ALA A 6 -3.01 -17.68 -16.18
N THR A 7 -3.95 -18.02 -15.31
CA THR A 7 -5.35 -18.30 -15.67
C THR A 7 -6.31 -17.39 -14.91
N LEU A 8 -7.54 -17.27 -15.41
CA LEU A 8 -8.61 -16.52 -14.71
C LEU A 8 -8.91 -17.13 -13.34
N GLU A 9 -8.90 -18.45 -13.23
CA GLU A 9 -9.14 -19.17 -11.98
C GLU A 9 -8.02 -18.92 -10.97
N ALA A 10 -6.75 -19.06 -11.38
CA ALA A 10 -5.61 -18.77 -10.53
C ALA A 10 -5.60 -17.30 -10.07
N THR A 11 -5.92 -16.36 -10.97
CA THR A 11 -6.05 -14.94 -10.63
C THR A 11 -7.15 -14.68 -9.62
N ARG A 12 -8.31 -15.33 -9.76
CA ARG A 12 -9.43 -15.22 -8.81
C ARG A 12 -9.06 -15.79 -7.45
N HIS A 13 -8.42 -16.96 -7.42
CA HIS A 13 -7.97 -17.59 -6.19
C HIS A 13 -6.95 -16.72 -5.46
N TYR A 14 -5.93 -16.25 -6.19
CA TYR A 14 -4.93 -15.31 -5.66
C TYR A 14 -5.57 -14.05 -5.09
N ASN A 15 -6.47 -13.41 -5.85
CA ASN A 15 -7.15 -12.20 -5.40
C ASN A 15 -8.02 -12.47 -4.16
N ALA A 16 -8.76 -13.58 -4.10
CA ALA A 16 -9.57 -13.93 -2.94
C ALA A 16 -8.72 -14.12 -1.67
N THR A 17 -7.55 -14.77 -1.79
CA THR A 17 -6.61 -14.95 -0.68
C THR A 17 -6.05 -13.61 -0.18
N VAL A 18 -5.64 -12.73 -1.10
CA VAL A 18 -5.15 -11.39 -0.75
C VAL A 18 -6.26 -10.54 -0.10
N GLU A 19 -7.46 -10.54 -0.66
CA GLU A 19 -8.60 -9.79 -0.12
C GLU A 19 -8.98 -10.28 1.28
N LYS A 20 -8.89 -11.59 1.56
CA LYS A 20 -9.10 -12.13 2.90
C LYS A 20 -8.08 -11.60 3.91
N ALA A 21 -6.80 -11.52 3.53
CA ALA A 21 -5.76 -10.94 4.38
C ALA A 21 -6.00 -9.44 4.64
N TYR A 22 -6.35 -8.69 3.59
CA TYR A 22 -6.67 -7.26 3.70
C TYR A 22 -7.89 -7.01 4.58
N ALA A 23 -8.97 -7.76 4.38
CA ALA A 23 -10.18 -7.66 5.20
C ALA A 23 -9.90 -7.94 6.69
N GLY A 24 -9.01 -8.90 6.99
CA GLY A 24 -8.65 -9.22 8.37
C GLY A 24 -8.02 -8.04 9.13
N ILE A 25 -7.26 -7.18 8.44
CA ILE A 25 -6.71 -5.96 9.04
C ILE A 25 -7.76 -4.86 9.11
N GLN A 26 -8.51 -4.63 8.03
CA GLN A 26 -9.54 -3.59 7.99
C GLN A 26 -10.68 -3.80 9.01
N GLN A 27 -10.96 -5.05 9.36
CA GLN A 27 -11.98 -5.43 10.34
C GLN A 27 -11.39 -5.65 11.74
N PHE A 28 -10.09 -5.41 11.92
CA PHE A 28 -9.46 -5.57 13.22
C PHE A 28 -10.05 -4.56 14.22
N THR A 29 -10.32 -5.01 15.44
CA THR A 29 -11.12 -4.26 16.41
C THR A 29 -10.34 -3.18 17.16
N LYS A 30 -9.04 -3.08 16.92
CA LYS A 30 -8.16 -2.07 17.52
C LYS A 30 -7.49 -1.24 16.44
N PRO A 31 -7.05 -0.01 16.76
CA PRO A 31 -6.26 0.80 15.85
C PRO A 31 -5.03 0.05 15.34
N THR A 32 -4.73 0.21 14.05
CA THR A 32 -3.62 -0.45 13.35
C THR A 32 -2.65 0.56 12.75
N ILE A 33 -1.35 0.30 12.90
CA ILE A 33 -0.27 1.13 12.35
C ILE A 33 0.59 0.28 11.42
N ALA A 34 0.73 0.72 10.16
CA ALA A 34 1.74 0.21 9.25
C ALA A 34 3.08 0.91 9.49
N MET A 35 4.03 0.20 10.10
CA MET A 35 5.43 0.62 10.23
C MET A 35 6.20 0.23 8.97
N ILE A 36 6.57 1.20 8.14
CA ILE A 36 7.13 0.97 6.81
C ILE A 36 8.61 1.32 6.79
N ARG A 37 9.46 0.32 6.51
CA ARG A 37 10.91 0.49 6.36
C ARG A 37 11.32 0.21 4.92
N GLY A 38 11.89 1.20 4.24
CA GLY A 38 12.39 1.03 2.87
C GLY A 38 11.28 0.84 1.84
N TYR A 39 11.37 -0.21 1.02
CA TYR A 39 10.46 -0.39 -0.11
C TYR A 39 9.07 -0.90 0.29
N CYS A 40 8.02 -0.18 -0.10
CA CYS A 40 6.62 -0.54 0.05
C CYS A 40 5.95 -0.50 -1.32
N ILE A 41 5.92 -1.63 -2.02
CA ILE A 41 5.58 -1.70 -3.45
C ILE A 41 4.42 -2.67 -3.70
N GLY A 42 3.48 -2.28 -4.56
CA GLY A 42 2.38 -3.12 -5.03
C GLY A 42 1.53 -3.65 -3.88
N GLY A 43 1.62 -4.95 -3.59
CA GLY A 43 0.93 -5.58 -2.47
C GLY A 43 1.30 -5.00 -1.10
N GLY A 44 2.52 -4.45 -0.96
CA GLY A 44 2.93 -3.73 0.25
C GLY A 44 2.14 -2.44 0.46
N VAL A 45 1.92 -1.66 -0.60
CA VAL A 45 1.03 -0.48 -0.55
C VAL A 45 -0.39 -0.92 -0.25
N GLY A 46 -0.87 -1.97 -0.93
CA GLY A 46 -2.20 -2.52 -0.69
C GLY A 46 -2.43 -2.94 0.76
N LEU A 47 -1.42 -3.52 1.41
CA LEU A 47 -1.46 -3.86 2.82
C LEU A 47 -1.44 -2.61 3.71
N ALA A 48 -0.55 -1.66 3.42
CA ALA A 48 -0.40 -0.44 4.20
C ALA A 48 -1.68 0.41 4.25
N VAL A 49 -2.42 0.48 3.14
CA VAL A 49 -3.71 1.21 3.08
C VAL A 49 -4.86 0.46 3.76
N CYS A 50 -4.65 -0.79 4.19
CA CYS A 50 -5.61 -1.50 5.04
C CYS A 50 -5.48 -1.10 6.52
N CYS A 51 -4.34 -0.56 6.93
CA CYS A 51 -4.16 -0.03 8.29
C CYS A 51 -4.78 1.36 8.44
N ASP A 52 -5.08 1.76 9.68
CA ASP A 52 -5.61 3.10 9.99
C ASP A 52 -4.54 4.17 9.75
N LEU A 53 -3.33 3.94 10.26
CA LEU A 53 -2.20 4.84 10.19
C LEU A 53 -1.01 4.23 9.46
N ARG A 54 -0.19 5.08 8.84
CA ARG A 54 1.04 4.72 8.13
C ARG A 54 2.17 5.64 8.57
N ILE A 55 3.26 5.05 9.06
CA ILE A 55 4.48 5.74 9.47
C ILE A 55 5.63 5.09 8.71
N CYS A 56 6.48 5.89 8.06
CA CYS A 56 7.59 5.33 7.27
C CYS A 56 8.95 5.95 7.61
N SER A 57 10.02 5.22 7.28
CA SER A 57 11.37 5.79 7.29
C SER A 57 11.55 6.78 6.13
N ASP A 58 12.40 7.79 6.34
CA ASP A 58 12.83 8.80 5.36
C ASP A 58 13.38 8.21 4.04
N ASN A 59 14.02 7.05 4.11
CA ASN A 59 14.50 6.34 2.93
C ASN A 59 13.46 5.41 2.28
N SER A 60 12.19 5.49 2.68
CA SER A 60 11.15 4.65 2.10
C SER A 60 10.89 4.99 0.63
N ARG A 61 10.47 3.98 -0.14
CA ARG A 61 10.10 4.10 -1.55
C ARG A 61 8.81 3.37 -1.83
N PHE A 62 7.94 4.00 -2.58
CA PHE A 62 6.58 3.53 -2.84
C PHE A 62 6.31 3.43 -4.33
N ALA A 63 5.50 2.46 -4.73
CA ALA A 63 4.96 2.37 -6.08
C ALA A 63 3.81 1.37 -6.14
N VAL A 64 2.97 1.54 -7.17
CA VAL A 64 1.94 0.57 -7.54
C VAL A 64 2.16 0.21 -9.01
N PRO A 65 3.04 -0.77 -9.33
CA PRO A 65 3.59 -0.95 -10.67
C PRO A 65 2.65 -1.67 -11.65
N ALA A 66 1.37 -1.84 -11.32
CA ALA A 66 0.48 -2.73 -12.07
C ALA A 66 0.29 -2.34 -13.54
N ALA A 67 0.28 -1.04 -13.85
CA ALA A 67 0.20 -0.58 -15.24
C ALA A 67 1.41 -1.03 -16.08
N LYS A 68 2.62 -1.09 -15.49
CA LYS A 68 3.83 -1.59 -16.16
C LYS A 68 3.83 -3.11 -16.32
N LEU A 69 3.03 -3.81 -15.53
CA LEU A 69 2.95 -5.28 -15.50
C LEU A 69 1.71 -5.82 -16.23
N GLY A 70 0.86 -4.95 -16.82
CA GLY A 70 -0.40 -5.35 -17.42
C GLY A 70 -1.41 -5.95 -16.43
N LEU A 71 -1.31 -5.59 -15.16
CA LEU A 71 -2.14 -6.14 -14.08
C LEU A 71 -3.31 -5.21 -13.75
N GLY A 72 -4.49 -5.80 -13.57
CA GLY A 72 -5.66 -5.10 -13.03
C GLY A 72 -5.73 -5.17 -11.50
N TYR A 73 -6.40 -4.20 -10.89
CA TYR A 73 -6.81 -4.24 -9.49
C TYR A 73 -8.31 -4.48 -9.37
N SER A 74 -8.72 -5.14 -8.28
CA SER A 74 -10.12 -5.21 -7.89
C SER A 74 -10.65 -3.79 -7.62
N TYR A 75 -11.95 -3.58 -7.81
CA TYR A 75 -12.58 -2.30 -7.44
C TYR A 75 -12.34 -1.96 -5.96
N ALA A 76 -12.43 -2.96 -5.07
CA ALA A 76 -12.13 -2.78 -3.64
C ALA A 76 -10.68 -2.32 -3.42
N GLY A 77 -9.70 -2.92 -4.10
CA GLY A 77 -8.30 -2.52 -4.01
C GLY A 77 -8.05 -1.10 -4.52
N LEU A 78 -8.67 -0.72 -5.63
CA LEU A 78 -8.62 0.66 -6.14
C LEU A 78 -9.24 1.64 -5.14
N ARG A 79 -10.42 1.30 -4.62
CA ARG A 79 -11.19 2.16 -3.72
C ARG A 79 -10.42 2.48 -2.44
N ARG A 80 -9.75 1.49 -1.84
CA ARG A 80 -8.91 1.70 -0.64
C ARG A 80 -7.84 2.76 -0.85
N LEU A 81 -7.11 2.70 -1.96
CA LEU A 81 -6.08 3.70 -2.24
C LEU A 81 -6.71 5.07 -2.48
N VAL A 82 -7.80 5.14 -3.24
CA VAL A 82 -8.54 6.39 -3.50
C VAL A 82 -9.05 7.03 -2.21
N ASP A 83 -9.56 6.25 -1.26
CA ASP A 83 -10.06 6.78 0.01
C ASP A 83 -8.91 7.35 0.90
N VAL A 84 -7.67 6.90 0.69
CA VAL A 84 -6.48 7.39 1.43
C VAL A 84 -5.85 8.61 0.77
N VAL A 85 -5.55 8.56 -0.53
CA VAL A 85 -4.77 9.63 -1.21
C VAL A 85 -5.65 10.58 -2.04
N GLY A 86 -6.95 10.34 -2.07
CA GLY A 86 -7.87 11.04 -2.95
C GLY A 86 -7.76 10.62 -4.43
N PRO A 87 -8.75 10.97 -5.25
CA PRO A 87 -8.83 10.50 -6.63
C PRO A 87 -7.74 11.08 -7.54
N ALA A 88 -7.18 12.25 -7.21
CA ALA A 88 -6.13 12.89 -8.00
C ALA A 88 -4.82 12.11 -7.94
N PHE A 89 -4.28 11.91 -6.73
CA PHE A 89 -3.04 11.15 -6.55
C PHE A 89 -3.22 9.66 -6.85
N ALA A 90 -4.39 9.07 -6.58
CA ALA A 90 -4.64 7.70 -6.98
C ALA A 90 -4.48 7.51 -8.50
N ARG A 91 -5.00 8.43 -9.32
CA ARG A 91 -4.78 8.39 -10.78
C ARG A 91 -3.31 8.56 -11.13
N GLU A 92 -2.59 9.50 -10.52
CA GLU A 92 -1.16 9.66 -10.78
C GLU A 92 -0.39 8.37 -10.48
N ILE A 93 -0.62 7.77 -9.31
CA ILE A 93 0.04 6.53 -8.87
C ILE A 93 -0.25 5.39 -9.86
N PHE A 94 -1.52 5.16 -10.23
CA PHE A 94 -1.88 4.07 -11.12
C PHE A 94 -1.45 4.29 -12.57
N PHE A 95 -1.61 5.51 -13.10
CA PHE A 95 -1.34 5.80 -14.52
C PHE A 95 0.16 5.84 -14.81
N THR A 96 0.94 6.43 -13.92
CA THR A 96 2.38 6.56 -14.15
C THR A 96 3.14 5.31 -13.74
N ALA A 97 2.62 4.55 -12.76
CA ALA A 97 3.34 3.44 -12.12
C ALA A 97 4.79 3.83 -11.74
N ARG A 98 5.02 5.11 -11.43
CA ARG A 98 6.34 5.64 -11.03
C ARG A 98 6.64 5.22 -9.60
N GLN A 99 7.92 5.18 -9.26
CA GLN A 99 8.30 5.18 -7.85
C GLN A 99 8.26 6.61 -7.32
N PHE A 100 7.92 6.74 -6.05
CA PHE A 100 7.92 8.00 -5.30
C PHE A 100 8.52 7.78 -3.92
N ASP A 101 9.04 8.85 -3.32
CA ASP A 101 9.74 8.77 -2.03
C ASP A 101 8.80 9.00 -0.83
N ALA A 102 9.38 9.01 0.37
CA ALA A 102 8.66 9.16 1.61
C ALA A 102 7.95 10.51 1.73
N GLU A 103 8.54 11.58 1.19
CA GLU A 103 7.98 12.92 1.29
C GLU A 103 6.84 13.12 0.28
N ASP A 104 7.01 12.64 -0.94
CA ASP A 104 5.91 12.50 -1.91
C ASP A 104 4.74 11.73 -1.28
N ALA A 105 5.01 10.58 -0.64
CA ALA A 105 3.98 9.78 0.01
C ALA A 105 3.25 10.54 1.12
N ARG A 106 3.96 11.38 1.88
CA ARG A 106 3.38 12.24 2.91
C ARG A 106 2.50 13.33 2.29
N GLN A 107 2.99 13.99 1.24
CA GLN A 107 2.25 15.02 0.50
C GLN A 107 0.96 14.48 -0.14
N MET A 108 1.01 13.25 -0.65
CA MET A 108 -0.15 12.56 -1.23
C MET A 108 -1.18 12.12 -0.18
N GLY A 109 -0.89 12.24 1.11
CA GLY A 109 -1.73 11.71 2.19
C GLY A 109 -1.60 10.18 2.38
N LEU A 110 -0.70 9.52 1.65
CA LEU A 110 -0.45 8.09 1.82
C LEU A 110 0.18 7.79 3.17
N VAL A 111 1.06 8.67 3.67
CA VAL A 111 1.79 8.47 4.93
C VAL A 111 1.49 9.61 5.91
N ASN A 112 1.26 9.28 7.18
CA ASN A 112 0.98 10.25 8.23
C ASN A 112 2.26 10.91 8.76
N ARG A 113 3.34 10.13 8.91
CA ARG A 113 4.63 10.56 9.47
C ARG A 113 5.79 9.92 8.73
N VAL A 114 6.81 10.73 8.49
CA VAL A 114 8.11 10.31 7.97
C VAL A 114 9.14 10.60 9.06
N VAL A 115 9.95 9.61 9.40
CA VAL A 115 10.95 9.70 10.48
C VAL A 115 12.29 9.11 10.03
N PRO A 116 13.42 9.48 10.65
CA PRO A 116 14.71 8.85 10.33
C PRO A 116 14.65 7.33 10.47
N GLN A 117 15.26 6.58 9.55
CA GLN A 117 15.25 5.10 9.59
C GLN A 117 15.71 4.53 10.95
N ALA A 118 16.67 5.17 11.61
CA ALA A 118 17.19 4.74 12.90
C ALA A 118 16.17 4.87 14.04
N GLU A 119 15.20 5.78 13.91
CA GLU A 119 14.21 6.10 14.94
C GLU A 119 12.85 5.44 14.70
N LEU A 120 12.62 4.89 13.50
CA LEU A 120 11.32 4.38 13.06
C LEU A 120 10.64 3.47 14.09
N GLU A 121 11.36 2.49 14.62
CA GLU A 121 10.76 1.51 15.53
C GLU A 121 10.40 2.13 16.89
N THR A 122 11.30 2.94 17.44
CA THR A 122 11.06 3.65 18.70
C THR A 122 9.87 4.59 18.55
N TYR A 123 9.85 5.41 17.49
CA TYR A 123 8.77 6.36 17.23
C TYR A 123 7.40 5.67 17.14
N VAL A 124 7.31 4.54 16.43
CA VAL A 124 6.04 3.80 16.26
C VAL A 124 5.53 3.21 17.57
N LYS A 125 6.42 2.75 18.46
CA LYS A 125 6.03 2.18 19.76
C LYS A 125 5.49 3.24 20.73
N ASP A 126 5.91 4.49 20.56
CA ASP A 126 5.58 5.61 21.45
C ASP A 126 4.48 6.55 20.89
N TYR A 127 3.96 6.27 19.69
CA TYR A 127 2.98 7.11 18.97
C TYR A 127 1.54 6.93 19.46
#